data_AF-A0A964J911-F1
#
_entry.id   AF-A0A964J911-F1
#
_cell.length_a   1.000
_cell.length_b   1.000
_cell.length_c   1.000
_cell.angle_alpha   90.00
_cell.angle_beta   90.00
_cell.angle_gamma   90.00
#
_symmetry.space_group_name_H-M   'P 1'
#
loop_
_entity.id
_entity.type
_entity.pdbx_description
1 polymer ?
#
loop_
_entity_poly.entity_id
_entity_poly.type
_entity_poly.pdbx_seq_one_letter_code
_entity_poly.pdbx_strand_id
1 'polypeptide(L)'
;MRLVRGLAAYEALTPHCVATEDDYRRELFGPHAIARAALAWVDGAAVGVGLWFFTLSTFAGRRRLFVEDVFVEPAQRGKGIGLALFRHMAGVALDEGCIGMEWRVLNWNQPAIDFYRRIGAQSVNDWTTQKLEGEALVALAV
;
A
#
# COMPACT_ATOMS: atom_id res chain seq x y z
N MET A 1 0.31 -8.34 12.67
CA MET A 1 -0.89 -8.50 11.81
C MET A 1 -2.09 -7.59 12.13
N ARG A 2 -2.25 -7.05 13.35
CA ARG A 2 -3.44 -6.27 13.79
C ARG A 2 -3.92 -5.17 12.82
N LEU A 3 -3.01 -4.33 12.33
CA LEU A 3 -3.35 -3.18 11.48
C LEU A 3 -3.86 -3.61 10.09
N VAL A 4 -3.23 -4.61 9.47
CA VAL A 4 -3.68 -5.19 8.19
C VAL A 4 -5.07 -5.82 8.34
N ARG A 5 -5.32 -6.55 9.43
CA ARG A 5 -6.66 -7.09 9.70
C ARG A 5 -7.69 -5.97 9.89
N GLY A 6 -7.29 -4.86 10.52
CA GLY A 6 -8.11 -3.65 10.62
C GLY A 6 -8.44 -3.03 9.26
N LEU A 7 -7.48 -3.00 8.33
CA LEU A 7 -7.69 -2.57 6.96
C LEU A 7 -8.68 -3.49 6.24
N ALA A 8 -8.46 -4.80 6.29
CA ALA A 8 -9.35 -5.78 5.66
C ALA A 8 -10.79 -5.71 6.21
N ALA A 9 -10.96 -5.40 7.50
CA ALA A 9 -12.28 -5.15 8.08
C ALA A 9 -12.90 -3.85 7.55
N TYR A 10 -12.12 -2.76 7.48
CA TYR A 10 -12.57 -1.47 6.94
C TYR A 10 -12.98 -1.57 5.47
N GLU A 11 -12.28 -2.38 4.68
CA GLU A 11 -12.53 -2.55 3.25
C GLU A 11 -13.58 -3.62 2.91
N ALA A 12 -14.16 -4.28 3.92
CA ALA A 12 -15.05 -5.44 3.77
C ALA A 12 -14.39 -6.63 3.03
N LEU A 13 -13.07 -6.79 3.18
CA LEU A 13 -12.25 -7.83 2.57
C LEU A 13 -11.71 -8.85 3.59
N THR A 14 -12.28 -8.92 4.80
CA THR A 14 -11.84 -9.86 5.84
C THR A 14 -11.73 -11.31 5.37
N PRO A 15 -12.67 -11.88 4.58
CA PRO A 15 -12.54 -13.25 4.06
C PRO A 15 -11.31 -13.47 3.17
N HIS A 16 -10.75 -12.42 2.57
CA HIS A 16 -9.54 -12.48 1.74
C HIS A 16 -8.24 -12.29 2.54
N CYS A 17 -8.32 -11.87 3.80
CA CYS A 17 -7.17 -11.66 4.67
C CYS A 17 -6.71 -12.99 5.32
N VAL A 18 -6.22 -13.90 4.48
CA VAL A 18 -5.75 -15.24 4.89
C VAL A 18 -4.27 -15.28 5.27
N ALA A 19 -3.55 -14.15 5.11
CA ALA A 19 -2.12 -14.07 5.37
C ALA A 19 -1.77 -14.34 6.85
N THR A 20 -0.63 -15.01 7.05
CA THR A 20 -0.09 -15.37 8.37
C THR A 20 1.07 -14.45 8.78
N GLU A 21 1.48 -14.51 10.04
CA GLU A 21 2.67 -13.77 10.50
C GLU A 21 3.95 -14.24 9.81
N ASP A 22 4.05 -15.52 9.49
CA ASP A 22 5.21 -16.09 8.78
C ASP A 22 5.28 -15.60 7.33
N ASP A 23 4.14 -15.37 6.69
CA ASP A 23 4.10 -14.72 5.37
C ASP A 23 4.70 -13.32 5.45
N TYR A 24 4.26 -12.50 6.40
CA TYR A 24 4.84 -11.16 6.58
C TYR A 24 6.31 -11.21 6.97
N ARG A 25 6.74 -12.18 7.79
CA ARG A 25 8.14 -12.36 8.14
C ARG A 25 8.99 -12.60 6.90
N ARG A 26 8.51 -13.44 5.99
CA ARG A 26 9.19 -13.77 4.73
C ARG A 26 9.18 -12.58 3.76
N GLU A 27 8.02 -12.00 3.49
CA GLU A 27 7.85 -10.98 2.44
C GLU A 27 8.40 -9.60 2.81
N LEU A 28 8.50 -9.27 4.11
CA LEU A 28 9.01 -7.97 4.59
C LEU A 28 10.44 -8.03 5.15
N PHE A 29 10.85 -9.17 5.71
CA PHE A 29 12.11 -9.28 6.46
C PHE A 29 12.99 -10.46 6.03
N GLY A 30 12.55 -11.25 5.05
CA GLY A 30 13.33 -12.34 4.49
C GLY A 30 14.48 -11.87 3.58
N PRO A 31 15.39 -12.77 3.20
CA PRO A 31 16.51 -12.45 2.30
C PRO A 31 16.06 -12.00 0.91
N HIS A 32 14.81 -12.31 0.54
CA HIS A 32 14.18 -11.93 -0.73
C HIS A 32 12.96 -11.03 -0.50
N ALA A 33 12.95 -10.25 0.59
CA ALA A 33 11.85 -9.35 0.89
C ALA A 33 11.53 -8.43 -0.30
N ILE A 34 10.27 -8.49 -0.75
CA ILE A 34 9.79 -7.73 -1.91
C ILE A 34 9.15 -6.41 -1.49
N ALA A 35 8.73 -6.31 -0.24
CA ALA A 35 8.01 -5.16 0.30
C ALA A 35 8.71 -4.59 1.53
N ARG A 36 8.40 -3.33 1.80
CA ARG A 36 8.86 -2.58 2.97
C ARG A 36 7.65 -2.06 3.73
N ALA A 37 7.83 -1.84 5.02
CA ALA A 37 6.77 -1.34 5.89
C ALA A 37 7.29 -0.29 6.87
N ALA A 38 6.44 0.68 7.19
CA ALA A 38 6.62 1.64 8.26
C ALA A 38 5.40 1.62 9.18
N LEU A 39 5.64 1.75 10.49
CA LEU A 39 4.59 1.87 11.51
C LEU A 39 4.54 3.30 12.04
N ALA A 40 3.33 3.83 12.19
CA ALA A 40 3.10 5.07 12.92
C ALA A 40 2.82 4.74 14.40
N TRP A 41 3.55 5.39 15.30
CA TRP A 41 3.46 5.15 16.74
C TRP A 41 2.86 6.36 17.46
N VAL A 42 1.93 6.10 18.38
CA VAL A 42 1.35 7.09 19.30
C VAL A 42 1.33 6.46 20.69
N ASP A 43 1.91 7.15 21.67
CA ASP A 43 1.96 6.71 23.08
C ASP A 43 2.45 5.25 23.27
N GLY A 44 3.46 4.86 22.48
CA GLY A 44 4.05 3.52 22.54
C GLY A 44 3.25 2.41 21.82
N ALA A 45 2.14 2.74 21.16
CA ALA A 45 1.35 1.80 20.37
C ALA A 45 1.46 2.09 18.86
N ALA A 46 1.65 1.05 18.05
CA ALA A 46 1.59 1.16 16.59
C ALA A 46 0.13 1.28 16.13
N VAL A 47 -0.25 2.46 15.63
CA VAL A 47 -1.64 2.84 15.27
C VAL A 47 -1.88 3.02 13.78
N GLY A 48 -0.83 2.94 12.97
CA GLY A 48 -0.93 3.01 11.53
C GLY A 48 0.21 2.28 10.85
N VAL A 49 0.00 1.92 9.59
CA VAL A 49 0.96 1.20 8.75
C VAL A 49 0.96 1.79 7.35
N GLY A 50 2.14 1.90 6.75
CA GLY A 50 2.34 2.08 5.32
C GLY A 50 3.18 0.92 4.79
N LEU A 51 2.71 0.24 3.74
CA LEU A 51 3.37 -0.86 3.06
C LEU A 51 3.61 -0.48 1.60
N TRP A 52 4.80 -0.74 1.09
CA TRP A 52 5.15 -0.39 -0.28
C TRP A 52 6.20 -1.32 -0.88
N PHE A 53 6.32 -1.28 -2.20
CA PHE A 53 7.40 -1.88 -2.96
C PHE A 53 7.77 -0.98 -4.13
N PHE A 54 8.78 -1.34 -4.92
CA PHE A 54 9.18 -0.58 -6.09
C PHE A 54 8.70 -1.24 -7.38
N THR A 55 8.20 -0.42 -8.30
CA THR A 55 7.92 -0.81 -9.68
C THR A 55 8.90 -0.09 -10.62
N LEU A 56 8.97 -0.54 -11.86
CA LEU A 56 9.81 0.05 -12.89
C LEU A 56 8.94 0.69 -13.98
N SER A 57 9.18 1.97 -14.27
CA SER A 57 8.68 2.59 -15.50
C SER A 57 9.64 2.26 -16.63
N THR A 58 9.21 1.43 -17.57
CA THR A 58 10.05 0.97 -18.69
C THR A 58 10.43 2.12 -19.62
N PHE A 59 9.51 3.06 -19.89
CA PHE A 59 9.79 4.22 -20.74
C PHE A 59 10.72 5.24 -20.09
N ALA A 60 10.66 5.39 -18.77
CA ALA A 60 11.56 6.30 -18.05
C ALA A 60 12.87 5.63 -17.61
N GLY A 61 12.95 4.30 -17.64
CA GLY A 61 14.07 3.52 -17.09
C GLY A 61 14.30 3.77 -15.60
N ARG A 62 13.25 4.19 -14.86
CA ARG A 62 13.36 4.64 -13.45
C ARG A 62 12.30 4.01 -12.57
N ARG A 63 12.62 3.90 -11.28
CA ARG A 63 11.76 3.33 -10.25
C ARG A 63 10.57 4.23 -9.96
N ARG A 64 9.49 3.62 -9.50
CA ARG A 64 8.35 4.26 -8.82
C ARG A 64 8.11 3.52 -7.51
N LEU A 65 7.62 4.22 -6.50
CA LEU A 65 7.18 3.58 -5.26
C LEU A 65 5.69 3.27 -5.38
N PHE A 66 5.33 2.00 -5.30
CA PHE A 66 3.94 1.57 -5.26
C PHE A 66 3.53 1.36 -3.81
N VAL A 67 2.56 2.13 -3.33
CA VAL A 67 1.98 1.97 -2.00
C VAL A 67 0.92 0.86 -2.10
N GLU A 68 1.20 -0.27 -1.46
CA GLU A 68 0.28 -1.40 -1.39
C GLU A 68 -0.86 -1.07 -0.42
N ASP A 69 -0.51 -0.76 0.83
CA ASP A 69 -1.48 -0.49 1.88
C ASP A 69 -1.09 0.76 2.68
N VAL A 70 -2.08 1.59 2.99
CA VAL A 70 -2.01 2.57 4.07
C VAL A 70 -3.24 2.44 4.94
N PHE A 71 -3.02 2.25 6.24
CA PHE A 71 -4.09 2.19 7.21
C PHE A 71 -3.74 2.95 8.48
N VAL A 72 -4.74 3.66 8.99
CA VAL A 72 -4.72 4.29 10.32
C VAL A 72 -5.96 3.84 11.05
N GLU A 73 -5.77 3.40 12.29
CA GLU A 73 -6.88 2.99 13.16
C GLU A 73 -7.97 4.06 13.22
N PRO A 74 -9.26 3.69 13.14
CA PRO A 74 -10.35 4.66 13.11
C PRO A 74 -10.30 5.73 14.21
N ALA A 75 -9.95 5.34 15.44
CA ALA A 75 -9.86 6.25 16.59
C ALA A 75 -8.70 7.27 16.50
N GLN A 76 -7.76 7.08 15.56
CA GLN A 76 -6.59 7.92 15.37
C GLN A 76 -6.65 8.74 14.07
N ARG A 77 -7.74 8.63 13.31
CA ARG A 77 -7.98 9.40 12.08
C ARG A 77 -8.22 10.89 12.41
N GLY A 78 -7.96 11.76 11.43
CA GLY A 78 -8.05 13.21 11.61
C GLY A 78 -6.85 13.86 12.32
N LYS A 79 -5.91 13.06 12.84
CA LYS A 79 -4.71 13.55 13.56
C LYS A 79 -3.46 13.72 12.68
N GLY A 80 -3.61 13.70 11.34
CA GLY A 80 -2.49 13.85 10.40
C GLY A 80 -1.59 12.62 10.22
N ILE A 81 -1.88 11.49 10.87
CA ILE A 81 -1.05 10.27 10.81
C ILE A 81 -0.93 9.72 9.38
N GLY A 82 -2.04 9.64 8.63
CA GLY A 82 -2.01 9.18 7.23
C GLY A 82 -1.13 10.06 6.36
N LEU A 83 -1.18 11.38 6.56
CA LEU A 83 -0.29 12.32 5.87
C LEU A 83 1.18 12.11 6.25
N ALA A 84 1.48 11.83 7.51
CA ALA A 84 2.84 11.53 7.96
C ALA A 84 3.39 10.26 7.31
N LEU A 85 2.57 9.20 7.19
CA LEU A 85 2.93 7.97 6.48
C LEU A 85 3.22 8.23 4.99
N PHE A 86 2.35 8.98 4.30
CA PHE A 86 2.57 9.35 2.90
C PHE A 86 3.82 10.21 2.72
N ARG A 87 4.08 11.17 3.63
CA ARG A 87 5.31 11.98 3.61
C ARG A 87 6.57 11.13 3.81
N HIS A 88 6.51 10.16 4.72
CA HIS A 88 7.62 9.24 4.94
C HIS A 88 7.93 8.43 3.66
N MET A 89 6.91 7.83 3.05
CA MET A 89 7.09 7.09 1.79
C MET A 89 7.54 8.00 0.64
N ALA A 90 7.07 9.26 0.57
CA ALA A 90 7.55 10.22 -0.41
C ALA A 90 9.04 10.55 -0.21
N GLY A 91 9.51 10.67 1.03
CA GLY A 91 10.94 10.79 1.34
C GLY A 91 11.73 9.58 0.84
N VAL A 92 11.27 8.36 1.17
CA VAL A 92 11.88 7.11 0.67
C VAL A 92 11.92 7.06 -0.85
N ALA A 93 10.83 7.47 -1.53
CA ALA A 93 10.78 7.52 -2.98
C ALA A 93 11.85 8.46 -3.55
N LEU A 94 12.02 9.66 -2.98
CA LEU A 94 13.04 10.61 -3.42
C LEU A 94 14.47 10.08 -3.18
N ASP A 95 14.73 9.53 -2.00
CA ASP A 95 16.03 8.97 -1.63
C ASP A 95 16.45 7.80 -2.54
N GLU A 96 15.46 7.03 -3.02
CA GLU A 96 15.67 5.89 -3.93
C GLU A 96 15.62 6.30 -5.42
N GLY A 97 15.58 7.60 -5.72
CA GLY A 97 15.59 8.14 -7.09
C GLY A 97 14.32 7.81 -7.88
N CYS A 98 13.20 7.57 -7.20
CA CYS A 98 11.93 7.29 -7.84
C CYS A 98 11.37 8.54 -8.53
N ILE A 99 10.67 8.34 -9.65
CA ILE A 99 10.01 9.43 -10.39
C ILE A 99 8.60 9.74 -9.90
N GLY A 100 8.11 9.00 -8.91
CA GLY A 100 6.77 9.20 -8.37
C GLY A 100 6.32 8.06 -7.47
N MET A 101 5.09 8.23 -6.95
CA MET A 101 4.37 7.24 -6.16
C MET A 101 3.04 6.90 -6.83
N GLU A 102 2.62 5.64 -6.73
CA GLU A 102 1.35 5.14 -7.26
C GLU A 102 0.67 4.21 -6.24
N TRP A 103 -0.65 4.11 -6.31
CA TRP A 103 -1.45 3.24 -5.44
C TRP A 103 -2.83 2.99 -6.04
N ARG A 104 -3.55 2.04 -5.45
CA ARG A 104 -4.95 1.77 -5.76
C ARG A 104 -5.85 2.24 -4.63
N VAL A 105 -7.09 2.57 -4.97
CA VAL A 105 -8.13 2.94 -4.01
C VAL A 105 -9.45 2.34 -4.45
N LEU A 106 -10.21 1.80 -3.50
CA LEU A 106 -11.56 1.30 -3.77
C LEU A 106 -12.47 2.46 -4.19
N ASN A 107 -13.24 2.27 -5.27
CA ASN A 107 -14.07 3.31 -5.88
C ASN A 107 -15.07 3.96 -4.89
N TRP A 108 -15.51 3.21 -3.88
CA TRP A 108 -16.45 3.70 -2.86
C TRP A 108 -15.78 4.52 -1.76
N ASN A 109 -14.44 4.47 -1.63
CA ASN A 109 -13.71 5.06 -0.52
C ASN A 109 -13.45 6.56 -0.75
N GLN A 110 -14.53 7.34 -0.88
CA GLN A 110 -14.50 8.79 -1.11
C GLN A 110 -13.62 9.54 -0.10
N PRO A 111 -13.64 9.22 1.22
CA PRO A 111 -12.77 9.92 2.17
C PRO A 111 -11.26 9.77 1.86
N ALA A 112 -10.83 8.60 1.38
CA ALA A 112 -9.46 8.38 0.95
C ALA A 112 -9.17 9.11 -0.37
N ILE A 113 -10.10 9.06 -1.34
CA ILE A 113 -9.99 9.78 -2.61
C ILE A 113 -9.81 11.29 -2.35
N ASP A 114 -10.62 11.90 -1.49
CA ASP A 114 -10.54 13.32 -1.14
C ASP A 114 -9.21 13.66 -0.44
N PHE A 115 -8.70 12.75 0.40
CA PHE A 115 -7.35 12.88 0.95
C PHE A 115 -6.28 12.88 -0.15
N TYR A 116 -6.35 11.95 -1.10
CA TYR A 116 -5.39 11.86 -2.20
C TYR A 116 -5.41 13.11 -3.09
N ARG A 117 -6.58 13.70 -3.37
CA ARG A 117 -6.67 14.97 -4.11
C ARG A 117 -6.03 16.13 -3.36
N ARG A 118 -6.22 16.21 -2.04
CA ARG A 118 -5.62 17.27 -1.21
C ARG A 118 -4.09 17.22 -1.18
N ILE A 119 -3.48 16.05 -1.37
CA ILE A 119 -2.02 15.90 -1.46
C ILE A 119 -1.51 15.98 -2.91
N GLY A 120 -2.36 16.33 -3.88
CA GLY A 120 -1.99 16.54 -5.28
C GLY A 120 -1.99 15.30 -6.16
N ALA A 121 -2.50 14.16 -5.68
CA ALA A 121 -2.60 12.95 -6.49
C ALA A 121 -3.66 13.11 -7.60
N GLN A 122 -3.37 12.56 -8.78
CA GLN A 122 -4.25 12.58 -9.95
C GLN A 122 -4.70 11.15 -10.29
N SER A 123 -5.92 10.98 -10.85
CA SER A 123 -6.36 9.68 -11.34
C SER A 123 -5.64 9.36 -12.63
N VAL A 124 -5.27 8.11 -12.81
CA VAL A 124 -4.82 7.57 -14.10
C VAL A 124 -6.04 6.91 -14.74
N ASN A 125 -6.61 7.54 -15.76
CA ASN A 125 -7.86 7.07 -16.39
C ASN A 125 -7.63 6.25 -17.67
N ASP A 126 -6.42 6.27 -18.24
CA ASP A 126 -6.13 5.65 -19.54
C ASP A 126 -5.83 4.15 -19.44
N TRP A 127 -5.72 3.61 -18.22
CA TRP A 127 -5.29 2.24 -17.97
C TRP A 127 -6.26 1.52 -17.05
N THR A 128 -6.58 0.27 -17.38
CA THR A 128 -7.37 -0.62 -16.51
C THR A 128 -6.46 -1.61 -15.81
N THR A 129 -6.80 -1.98 -14.58
CA THR A 129 -6.14 -3.10 -13.91
C THR A 129 -6.74 -4.41 -14.43
N GLN A 130 -5.91 -5.25 -15.03
CA GLN A 130 -6.26 -6.62 -15.40
C GLN A 130 -5.66 -7.59 -14.38
N LYS A 131 -6.35 -8.70 -14.12
CA LYS A 131 -5.99 -9.64 -13.07
C LYS A 131 -6.21 -11.09 -13.54
N LEU A 132 -5.19 -11.93 -13.35
CA LEU A 132 -5.23 -13.36 -13.66
C LEU A 132 -4.72 -14.14 -12.45
N GLU A 133 -5.56 -14.97 -11.85
CA GLU A 133 -5.27 -15.70 -10.61
C GLU A 133 -5.91 -17.09 -10.64
N GLY A 134 -5.54 -17.94 -9.67
CA GLY A 134 -6.16 -19.25 -9.46
C GLY A 134 -5.99 -20.17 -10.67
N GLU A 135 -7.04 -20.95 -10.97
CA GLU A 135 -7.03 -21.93 -12.06
C GLU A 135 -6.70 -21.30 -13.42
N ALA A 136 -7.14 -20.06 -13.68
CA ALA A 136 -6.87 -19.38 -14.94
C ALA A 136 -5.37 -19.05 -15.11
N LEU A 137 -4.67 -18.72 -14.02
CA LEU A 137 -3.21 -18.53 -14.05
C LEU A 137 -2.50 -19.86 -14.30
N VAL A 138 -2.94 -20.93 -13.64
CA VAL A 138 -2.37 -22.28 -13.83
C VAL A 138 -2.57 -22.74 -15.27
N ALA A 139 -3.75 -22.54 -15.83
CA ALA A 139 -4.08 -22.93 -17.21
C ALA A 139 -3.27 -22.16 -18.26
N LEU A 140 -2.87 -20.91 -17.99
CA LEU A 140 -2.01 -20.15 -18.91
C LEU A 140 -0.56 -20.66 -18.92
N ALA A 141 -0.11 -21.27 -17.82
CA ALA A 141 1.28 -21.69 -17.66
C ALA A 141 1.64 -23.02 -18.33
N VAL A 142 0.65 -23.72 -18.89
CA VAL A 142 0.77 -25.03 -19.55
C VAL A 142 0.43 -24.94 -21.04
#